data_AF-L8NZ81-F1
#
_entry.id   AF-L8NZ81-F1
#
_cell.length_a   1.000
_cell.length_b   1.000
_cell.length_c   1.000
_cell.angle_alpha   90.00
_cell.angle_beta   90.00
_cell.angle_gamma   90.00
#
_symmetry.space_group_name_H-M   'P 1'
#
loop_
_entity.id
_entity.type
_entity.pdbx_description
1 polymer ?
#
loop_
_entity_poly.entity_id
_entity_poly.type
_entity_poly.pdbx_seq_one_letter_code
_entity_poly.pdbx_strand_id
1 'polypeptide(L)'
;MKAKDVAWHAGNWYVNAKSIGLEHEGFLARPDAWYTEAMYRSSARLVAYLAQKYDIPLDRQHILGHDTVPGPTASTIRGMHTDPGPYWDWRHYFELLGRPFEAAAGPDSGVVTIRPDYAANRPRYTGCVSAGAPCADHGSSAVRLYSGPGESYPLVKDVGLGSAPTTGVNDLSSRVSTGQQYAVADRKGDWTAIWYLGQKAWFRNPKQNPTAVNATGRTVTPRDGLKSVPVFGRAYPEAAAYPAGVPAQPVSPLPYTLPAGQRYVVGDRLPGQYYYAVGFDAASHRVVVGKEQYYEIQFGHRVGFVRAADVRVVPSGS
;
A
#
# COMPACT_ATOMS: atom_id res chain seq x y z
N MET A 1 -12.07 16.37 -16.96
CA MET A 1 -12.59 15.99 -15.63
C MET A 1 -12.13 17.02 -14.62
N LYS A 2 -12.98 17.47 -13.69
CA LYS A 2 -12.56 18.35 -12.58
C LYS A 2 -12.30 17.48 -11.35
N ALA A 3 -11.43 17.90 -10.45
CA ALA A 3 -11.12 17.16 -9.21
C ALA A 3 -12.31 16.96 -8.23
N LYS A 4 -13.47 17.57 -8.53
CA LYS A 4 -14.73 17.37 -7.80
C LYS A 4 -15.60 16.24 -8.38
N ASP A 5 -15.23 15.71 -9.54
CA ASP A 5 -15.93 14.63 -10.22
C ASP A 5 -15.27 13.28 -9.87
N VAL A 6 -16.07 12.20 -9.79
CA VAL A 6 -15.55 10.85 -9.53
C VAL A 6 -15.20 10.13 -10.82
N ALA A 7 -14.05 9.47 -10.86
CA ALA A 7 -13.55 8.77 -12.05
C ALA A 7 -13.34 7.27 -11.83
N TRP A 8 -13.27 6.51 -12.93
CA TRP A 8 -12.86 5.10 -12.91
C TRP A 8 -11.38 4.99 -13.25
N HIS A 9 -10.52 4.92 -12.23
CA HIS A 9 -9.07 4.95 -12.45
C HIS A 9 -8.28 3.93 -11.62
N ALA A 10 -8.74 3.59 -10.41
CA ALA A 10 -7.98 2.76 -9.47
C ALA A 10 -8.36 1.25 -9.49
N GLY A 11 -9.30 0.81 -10.33
CA GLY A 11 -9.79 -0.58 -10.32
C GLY A 11 -10.54 -0.98 -9.02
N ASN A 12 -10.73 -0.03 -8.10
CA ASN A 12 -11.45 -0.19 -6.86
C ASN A 12 -12.40 1.00 -6.67
N TRP A 13 -13.70 0.75 -6.75
CA TRP A 13 -14.72 1.80 -6.68
C TRP A 13 -14.73 2.57 -5.34
N TYR A 14 -14.34 1.91 -4.24
CA TYR A 14 -14.20 2.57 -2.94
C TYR A 14 -13.14 3.66 -2.97
N VAL A 15 -12.00 3.37 -3.60
CA VAL A 15 -10.87 4.31 -3.75
C VAL A 15 -11.24 5.38 -4.77
N ASN A 16 -11.73 4.99 -5.95
CA ASN A 16 -12.20 5.91 -7.00
C ASN A 16 -13.11 7.02 -6.46
N ALA A 17 -14.09 6.67 -5.62
CA ALA A 17 -15.06 7.62 -5.07
C ALA A 17 -14.46 8.63 -4.06
N LYS A 18 -13.19 8.47 -3.68
CA LYS A 18 -12.53 9.21 -2.58
C LYS A 18 -11.13 9.71 -2.92
N SER A 19 -10.68 9.50 -4.16
CA SER A 19 -9.34 9.84 -4.59
C SER A 19 -9.36 10.65 -5.87
N ILE A 20 -8.25 11.34 -6.13
CA ILE A 20 -7.99 12.00 -7.41
C ILE A 20 -6.95 11.15 -8.14
N GLY A 21 -7.33 10.60 -9.30
CA GLY A 21 -6.41 9.85 -10.16
C GLY A 21 -5.53 10.76 -11.00
N LEU A 22 -4.22 10.51 -10.98
CA LEU A 22 -3.22 11.16 -11.85
C LEU A 22 -2.54 10.06 -12.67
N GLU A 23 -2.51 10.24 -13.98
CA GLU A 23 -1.82 9.33 -14.90
C GLU A 23 -0.49 9.94 -15.33
N HIS A 24 0.56 9.12 -15.28
CA HIS A 24 1.86 9.45 -15.86
C HIS A 24 2.01 8.65 -17.15
N GLU A 25 2.43 9.32 -18.23
CA GLU A 25 2.75 8.58 -19.45
C GLU A 25 3.89 7.58 -19.20
N GLY A 26 3.72 6.35 -19.66
CA GLY A 26 4.83 5.43 -19.81
C GLY A 26 4.59 4.01 -19.37
N PHE A 27 5.70 3.29 -19.27
CA PHE A 27 5.71 1.87 -18.96
C PHE A 27 6.69 1.63 -17.80
N LEU A 28 6.20 1.04 -16.71
CA LEU A 28 6.99 0.76 -15.50
C LEU A 28 8.27 -0.04 -15.75
N ALA A 29 8.31 -0.82 -16.85
CA ALA A 29 9.46 -1.64 -17.22
C ALA A 29 10.51 -0.88 -18.06
N ARG A 30 10.29 0.40 -18.39
CA ARG A 30 11.21 1.25 -19.16
C ARG A 30 11.46 2.60 -18.44
N PRO A 31 12.02 2.60 -17.21
CA PRO A 31 12.13 3.80 -16.39
C PRO A 31 12.93 4.92 -17.06
N ASP A 32 14.06 4.61 -17.69
CA ASP A 32 14.93 5.60 -18.35
C ASP A 32 14.24 6.36 -19.50
N ALA A 33 13.23 5.74 -20.12
CA ALA A 33 12.48 6.34 -21.22
C ALA A 33 11.34 7.25 -20.74
N TRP A 34 10.79 7.01 -19.54
CA TRP A 34 9.51 7.59 -19.12
C TRP A 34 9.59 8.43 -17.85
N TYR A 35 10.35 8.00 -16.84
CA TYR A 35 10.41 8.68 -15.55
C TYR A 35 11.42 9.83 -15.57
N THR A 36 11.12 10.81 -16.41
CA THR A 36 11.94 12.01 -16.59
C THR A 36 11.80 12.97 -15.41
N GLU A 37 12.83 13.77 -15.19
CA GLU A 37 12.79 14.84 -14.18
C GLU A 37 11.66 15.85 -14.41
N ALA A 38 11.35 16.15 -15.69
CA ALA A 38 10.25 17.03 -16.05
C ALA A 38 8.88 16.47 -15.61
N MET A 39 8.70 15.16 -15.74
CA MET A 39 7.51 14.46 -15.25
C MET A 39 7.43 14.52 -13.71
N TYR A 40 8.50 14.16 -13.01
CA TYR A 40 8.54 14.21 -11.55
C TYR A 40 8.20 15.61 -11.02
N ARG A 41 8.84 16.66 -11.53
CA ARG A 41 8.59 18.06 -11.11
C ARG A 41 7.17 18.52 -11.41
N SER A 42 6.66 18.20 -12.60
CA SER A 42 5.31 18.60 -13.00
C SER A 42 4.25 17.90 -12.16
N SER A 43 4.44 16.60 -11.92
CA SER A 43 3.56 15.81 -11.06
C SER A 43 3.63 16.25 -9.60
N ALA A 44 4.82 16.44 -9.03
CA ALA A 44 4.99 16.88 -7.65
C ALA A 44 4.34 18.25 -7.41
N ARG A 45 4.48 19.19 -8.35
CA ARG A 45 3.80 20.49 -8.28
C ARG A 45 2.27 20.35 -8.25
N LEU A 46 1.71 19.47 -9.09
CA LEU A 46 0.27 19.22 -9.11
C LEU A 46 -0.20 18.56 -7.81
N VAL A 47 0.50 17.53 -7.34
CA VAL A 47 0.16 16.83 -6.09
C VAL A 47 0.27 17.76 -4.89
N ALA A 48 1.32 18.59 -4.79
CA ALA A 48 1.45 19.58 -3.73
C ALA A 48 0.28 20.59 -3.73
N TYR A 49 -0.13 21.06 -4.90
CA TYR A 49 -1.31 21.94 -5.03
C TYR A 49 -2.60 21.25 -4.56
N LEU A 50 -2.84 20.01 -5.00
CA LEU A 50 -4.03 19.25 -4.63
C LEU A 50 -4.04 18.91 -3.14
N ALA A 51 -2.89 18.52 -2.59
CA ALA A 51 -2.73 18.21 -1.19
C ALA A 51 -3.02 19.43 -0.31
N GLN A 52 -2.47 20.61 -0.66
CA GLN A 52 -2.78 21.85 0.04
C GLN A 52 -4.27 22.22 -0.07
N LYS A 53 -4.87 22.06 -1.26
CA LYS A 53 -6.26 22.44 -1.51
C LYS A 53 -7.28 21.59 -0.75
N TYR A 54 -6.99 20.30 -0.60
CA TYR A 54 -7.91 19.31 -0.03
C TYR A 54 -7.46 18.77 1.33
N ASP A 55 -6.43 19.37 1.93
CA ASP A 55 -5.84 18.96 3.22
C ASP A 55 -5.44 17.47 3.24
N ILE A 56 -4.81 17.02 2.14
CA ILE A 56 -4.36 15.62 2.01
C ILE A 56 -2.95 15.52 2.59
N PRO A 57 -2.71 14.65 3.58
CA PRO A 57 -1.37 14.40 4.08
C PRO A 57 -0.42 13.94 2.97
N LEU A 58 0.80 14.47 2.98
CA LEU A 58 1.86 14.05 2.06
C LEU A 58 2.64 12.90 2.71
N ASP A 59 2.05 11.71 2.65
CA ASP A 59 2.65 10.44 3.09
C ASP A 59 2.23 9.29 2.15
N ARG A 60 2.71 8.07 2.42
CA ARG A 60 2.40 6.88 1.60
C ARG A 60 1.12 6.14 2.00
N GLN A 61 0.30 6.71 2.88
CA GLN A 61 -1.08 6.28 3.11
C GLN A 61 -2.06 7.09 2.23
N HIS A 62 -1.68 8.31 1.82
CA HIS A 62 -2.55 9.19 1.04
C HIS A 62 -2.06 9.45 -0.38
N ILE A 63 -0.75 9.49 -0.60
CA ILE A 63 -0.16 9.53 -1.94
C ILE A 63 0.17 8.10 -2.31
N LEU A 64 -0.69 7.46 -3.09
CA LEU A 64 -0.64 6.04 -3.43
C LEU A 64 -0.12 5.80 -4.86
N GLY A 65 0.61 4.71 -5.04
CA GLY A 65 0.76 4.12 -6.38
C GLY A 65 -0.45 3.22 -6.66
N HIS A 66 -0.73 2.91 -7.93
CA HIS A 66 -1.81 1.97 -8.24
C HIS A 66 -1.49 0.56 -7.70
N ASP A 67 -0.21 0.21 -7.65
CA ASP A 67 0.35 -0.94 -6.95
C ASP A 67 0.01 -1.02 -5.46
N THR A 68 -0.39 0.10 -4.85
CA THR A 68 -0.74 0.22 -3.43
C THR A 68 -2.25 0.07 -3.21
N VAL A 69 -3.08 0.16 -4.25
CA VAL A 69 -4.54 0.02 -4.16
C VAL A 69 -4.95 -1.46 -4.11
N PRO A 70 -5.75 -1.91 -3.12
CA PRO A 70 -6.22 -3.30 -3.06
C PRO A 70 -7.32 -3.60 -4.06
N GLY A 71 -7.42 -4.88 -4.44
CA GLY A 71 -8.59 -5.40 -5.15
C GLY A 71 -9.82 -5.35 -4.24
N PRO A 72 -10.99 -4.87 -4.72
CA PRO A 72 -12.17 -4.70 -3.87
C PRO A 72 -12.75 -6.03 -3.33
N THR A 73 -12.51 -7.15 -4.02
CA THR A 73 -12.97 -8.50 -3.63
C THR A 73 -11.91 -9.56 -3.97
N ALA A 74 -12.05 -10.77 -3.43
CA ALA A 74 -11.12 -11.87 -3.69
C ALA A 74 -10.91 -12.19 -5.17
N SER A 75 -11.98 -12.15 -5.99
CA SER A 75 -11.89 -12.45 -7.43
C SER A 75 -11.08 -11.41 -8.22
N THR A 76 -10.95 -10.18 -7.69
CA THR A 76 -10.25 -9.07 -8.36
C THR A 76 -8.76 -9.01 -8.03
N ILE A 77 -8.26 -9.84 -7.10
CA ILE A 77 -6.85 -9.84 -6.66
C ILE A 77 -5.88 -10.07 -7.82
N ARG A 78 -6.19 -10.98 -8.75
CA ARG A 78 -5.31 -11.24 -9.91
C ARG A 78 -5.25 -10.11 -10.93
N GLY A 79 -6.25 -9.23 -10.93
CA GLY A 79 -6.35 -8.09 -11.85
C GLY A 79 -5.86 -6.77 -11.26
N MET A 80 -5.24 -6.79 -10.08
CA MET A 80 -4.73 -5.58 -9.47
C MET A 80 -3.54 -5.03 -10.26
N HIS A 81 -3.50 -3.71 -10.39
CA HIS A 81 -2.42 -3.00 -11.06
C HIS A 81 -1.11 -3.03 -10.27
N THR A 82 -0.03 -2.69 -10.97
CA THR A 82 1.37 -2.81 -10.48
C THR A 82 2.23 -1.59 -10.78
N ASP A 83 1.67 -0.58 -11.44
CA ASP A 83 2.27 0.73 -11.68
C ASP A 83 2.24 1.61 -10.41
N PRO A 84 3.23 2.52 -10.23
CA PRO A 84 4.29 2.86 -11.17
C PRO A 84 5.48 1.86 -11.12
N GLY A 85 5.38 0.80 -10.32
CA GLY A 85 6.36 -0.27 -10.31
C GLY A 85 7.65 0.08 -9.57
N PRO A 86 8.67 -0.81 -9.64
CA PRO A 86 9.79 -0.75 -8.71
C PRO A 86 10.81 0.36 -9.01
N TYR A 87 10.74 0.95 -10.20
CA TYR A 87 11.70 1.95 -10.67
C TYR A 87 11.17 3.39 -10.62
N TRP A 88 9.96 3.61 -10.09
CA TRP A 88 9.56 4.96 -9.71
C TRP A 88 10.31 5.35 -8.44
N ASP A 89 11.05 6.45 -8.50
CA ASP A 89 11.82 6.98 -7.37
C ASP A 89 10.90 7.76 -6.42
N TRP A 90 10.24 7.01 -5.54
CA TRP A 90 9.42 7.57 -4.47
C TRP A 90 10.23 8.45 -3.52
N ARG A 91 11.55 8.22 -3.38
CA ARG A 91 12.39 9.04 -2.50
C ARG A 91 12.54 10.45 -3.08
N HIS A 92 13.00 10.53 -4.32
CA HIS A 92 13.12 11.78 -5.07
C HIS A 92 11.78 12.50 -5.22
N TYR A 93 10.70 11.74 -5.50
CA TYR A 93 9.37 12.33 -5.62
C TYR A 93 8.92 13.04 -4.32
N PHE A 94 9.19 12.45 -3.15
CA PHE A 94 8.87 13.06 -1.87
C PHE A 94 9.83 14.20 -1.46
N GLU A 95 11.07 14.18 -1.95
CA GLU A 95 11.98 15.34 -1.86
C GLU A 95 11.41 16.54 -2.63
N LEU A 96 10.90 16.33 -3.85
CA LEU A 96 10.24 17.37 -4.65
C LEU A 96 8.93 17.87 -4.04
N LEU A 97 8.21 17.01 -3.30
CA LEU A 97 7.02 17.38 -2.53
C LEU A 97 7.35 18.17 -1.25
N GLY A 98 8.64 18.33 -0.91
CA GLY A 98 9.08 18.99 0.32
C GLY A 98 8.79 18.19 1.59
N ARG A 99 8.65 16.86 1.47
CA ARG A 99 8.37 15.94 2.58
C ARG A 99 9.26 14.69 2.50
N PRO A 100 10.59 14.85 2.56
CA PRO A 100 11.51 13.72 2.50
C PRO A 100 11.25 12.74 3.65
N PHE A 101 11.47 11.45 3.40
CA PHE A 101 11.36 10.43 4.44
C PHE A 101 12.58 10.47 5.36
N GLU A 102 12.39 10.89 6.60
CA GLU A 102 13.46 10.99 7.61
C GLU A 102 13.26 10.01 8.77
N ALA A 103 14.32 9.77 9.54
CA ALA A 103 14.20 9.02 10.78
C ALA A 103 13.43 9.87 11.78
N ALA A 104 12.30 9.36 12.28
CA ALA A 104 11.41 10.09 13.17
C ALA A 104 11.34 9.48 14.58
N ALA A 105 12.04 8.37 14.83
CA ALA A 105 12.01 7.67 16.11
C ALA A 105 13.36 7.06 16.50
N GLY A 106 13.50 6.73 17.79
CA GLY A 106 14.67 6.05 18.34
C GLY A 106 14.83 4.58 17.89
N PRO A 107 15.93 3.92 18.30
CA PRO A 107 16.28 2.56 17.89
C PRO A 107 15.21 1.51 18.26
N ASP A 108 14.47 1.76 19.34
CA ASP A 108 13.45 0.83 19.86
C ASP A 108 12.08 1.02 19.20
N SER A 109 11.97 1.83 18.14
CA SER A 109 10.71 1.94 17.43
C SER A 109 10.27 0.59 16.87
N GLY A 110 9.03 0.23 17.15
CA GLY A 110 8.36 -0.91 16.55
C GLY A 110 7.73 -0.60 15.19
N VAL A 111 8.00 0.56 14.59
CA VAL A 111 7.64 0.88 13.20
C VAL A 111 8.84 1.42 12.44
N VAL A 112 8.95 1.03 11.17
CA VAL A 112 9.96 1.50 10.23
C VAL A 112 9.33 2.02 8.93
N THR A 113 9.91 3.07 8.36
CA THR A 113 9.66 3.53 6.99
C THR A 113 10.71 2.94 6.07
N ILE A 114 10.30 2.25 5.01
CA ILE A 114 11.23 1.75 3.97
C ILE A 114 11.86 2.95 3.27
N ARG A 115 13.18 2.97 3.16
CA ARG A 115 13.92 4.07 2.57
C ARG A 115 15.33 3.64 2.15
N PRO A 116 15.46 2.78 1.13
CA PRO A 116 16.76 2.50 0.54
C PRO A 116 17.40 3.76 -0.05
N ASP A 117 18.72 3.70 -0.24
CA ASP A 117 19.37 4.54 -1.23
C ASP A 117 18.97 4.06 -2.63
N TYR A 118 18.33 4.93 -3.42
CA TYR A 118 17.74 4.53 -4.70
C TYR A 118 18.78 4.05 -5.70
N ALA A 119 19.92 4.76 -5.81
CA ALA A 119 20.96 4.47 -6.77
C ALA A 119 21.76 3.20 -6.43
N ALA A 120 21.95 2.93 -5.13
CA ALA A 120 22.66 1.75 -4.64
C ALA A 120 21.74 0.51 -4.49
N ASN A 121 20.44 0.69 -4.29
CA ASN A 121 19.49 -0.41 -4.19
C ASN A 121 19.09 -0.92 -5.58
N ARG A 122 19.74 -2.01 -6.00
CA ARG A 122 19.62 -2.61 -7.34
C ARG A 122 19.17 -4.08 -7.29
N PRO A 123 17.94 -4.36 -6.79
CA PRO A 123 17.41 -5.71 -6.82
C PRO A 123 17.20 -6.19 -8.26
N ARG A 124 17.52 -7.45 -8.54
CA ARG A 124 17.30 -8.04 -9.86
C ARG A 124 15.81 -8.23 -10.13
N TYR A 125 15.36 -7.81 -11.32
CA TYR A 125 14.04 -8.09 -11.85
C TYR A 125 14.10 -8.87 -13.17
N THR A 126 12.99 -9.52 -13.51
CA THR A 126 12.78 -10.18 -14.81
C THR A 126 11.51 -9.69 -15.49
N GLY A 127 11.37 -9.93 -16.79
CA GLY A 127 10.13 -9.68 -17.51
C GLY A 127 9.94 -8.24 -18.00
N CYS A 128 10.99 -7.43 -18.11
CA CYS A 128 10.86 -6.05 -18.60
C CYS A 128 10.65 -5.94 -20.11
N VAL A 129 11.23 -6.86 -20.89
CA VAL A 129 11.09 -6.91 -22.36
C VAL A 129 10.42 -8.22 -22.78
N SER A 130 10.97 -9.34 -22.31
CA SER A 130 10.45 -10.68 -22.58
C SER A 130 10.25 -11.44 -21.28
N ALA A 131 9.23 -12.30 -21.21
CA ALA A 131 8.90 -13.06 -20.02
C ALA A 131 10.11 -13.87 -19.51
N GLY A 132 10.39 -13.76 -18.20
CA GLY A 132 11.50 -14.48 -17.54
C GLY A 132 12.90 -13.92 -17.81
N ALA A 133 13.11 -13.11 -18.84
CA ALA A 133 14.42 -12.52 -19.14
C ALA A 133 14.81 -11.47 -18.10
N PRO A 134 16.09 -11.36 -17.69
CA PRO A 134 16.55 -10.30 -16.81
C PRO A 134 16.23 -8.91 -17.35
N CYS A 135 15.78 -8.03 -16.46
CA CYS A 135 15.69 -6.59 -16.73
C CYS A 135 17.10 -5.98 -16.77
N ALA A 136 17.23 -4.82 -17.42
CA ALA A 136 18.41 -3.98 -17.28
C ALA A 136 18.60 -3.59 -15.81
N ASP A 137 19.87 -3.50 -15.38
CA ASP A 137 20.20 -3.10 -14.00
C ASP A 137 19.84 -1.63 -13.76
N HIS A 138 19.11 -1.36 -12.67
CA HIS A 138 18.58 -0.02 -12.40
C HIS A 138 18.34 0.18 -10.90
N GLY A 139 18.42 1.44 -10.46
CA GLY A 139 18.04 1.83 -9.09
C GLY A 139 16.56 1.56 -8.82
N SER A 140 16.19 1.30 -7.58
CA SER A 140 14.83 0.89 -7.24
C SER A 140 14.36 1.43 -5.89
N SER A 141 13.09 1.81 -5.83
CA SER A 141 12.38 2.07 -4.57
C SER A 141 11.98 0.79 -3.83
N ALA A 142 12.02 -0.36 -4.52
CA ALA A 142 11.52 -1.59 -3.95
C ALA A 142 12.63 -2.39 -3.25
N VAL A 143 12.32 -2.95 -2.09
CA VAL A 143 13.21 -3.81 -1.30
C VAL A 143 12.62 -5.21 -1.25
N ARG A 144 13.46 -6.21 -1.50
CA ARG A 144 13.07 -7.63 -1.55
C ARG A 144 12.79 -8.19 -0.16
N LEU A 145 11.75 -9.02 -0.08
CA LEU A 145 11.34 -9.74 1.12
C LEU A 145 11.58 -11.24 1.00
N TYR A 146 12.09 -11.81 2.09
CA TYR A 146 12.43 -13.22 2.24
C TYR A 146 11.69 -13.81 3.45
N SER A 147 11.45 -15.12 3.43
CA SER A 147 10.81 -15.84 4.54
C SER A 147 11.71 -16.02 5.77
N GLY A 148 12.99 -15.68 5.67
CA GLY A 148 13.95 -15.68 6.77
C GLY A 148 15.07 -14.66 6.59
N PRO A 149 15.96 -14.50 7.60
CA PRO A 149 17.01 -13.48 7.64
C PRO A 149 18.22 -13.87 6.77
N GLY A 150 18.01 -13.92 5.44
CA GLY A 150 19.03 -14.29 4.47
C GLY A 150 18.48 -14.37 3.05
N GLU A 151 19.31 -14.09 2.05
CA GLU A 151 18.91 -14.16 0.64
C GLU A 151 18.72 -15.61 0.13
N SER A 152 19.24 -16.59 0.86
CA SER A 152 19.04 -18.02 0.58
C SER A 152 17.65 -18.53 0.98
N TYR A 153 16.89 -17.77 1.78
CA TYR A 153 15.53 -18.13 2.13
C TYR A 153 14.58 -17.91 0.93
N PRO A 154 13.50 -18.69 0.80
CA PRO A 154 12.49 -18.44 -0.22
C PRO A 154 11.88 -17.04 -0.10
N LEU A 155 11.47 -16.47 -1.24
CA LEU A 155 10.69 -15.24 -1.29
C LEU A 155 9.34 -15.39 -0.58
N VAL A 156 8.83 -14.30 -0.01
CA VAL A 156 7.54 -14.26 0.70
C VAL A 156 6.39 -14.50 -0.26
N LYS A 157 5.44 -15.35 0.11
CA LYS A 157 4.28 -15.68 -0.72
C LYS A 157 3.13 -14.70 -0.45
N ASP A 158 2.48 -14.24 -1.51
CA ASP A 158 1.16 -13.64 -1.41
C ASP A 158 0.08 -14.73 -1.51
N VAL A 159 -0.59 -15.00 -0.39
CA VAL A 159 -1.62 -16.05 -0.29
C VAL A 159 -2.85 -15.77 -1.15
N GLY A 160 -3.12 -14.51 -1.52
CA GLY A 160 -4.27 -14.15 -2.33
C GLY A 160 -4.04 -14.34 -3.82
N LEU A 161 -2.79 -14.25 -4.29
CA LEU A 161 -2.45 -14.54 -5.69
C LEU A 161 -2.51 -16.04 -6.00
N GLY A 162 -2.13 -16.88 -5.02
CA GLY A 162 -2.14 -18.34 -5.14
C GLY A 162 -1.05 -18.90 -6.06
N SER A 163 -0.17 -18.05 -6.59
CA SER A 163 1.01 -18.42 -7.39
C SER A 163 2.28 -18.39 -6.54
N ALA A 164 3.31 -19.11 -6.98
CA ALA A 164 4.64 -18.98 -6.39
C ALA A 164 5.20 -17.58 -6.68
N PRO A 165 5.85 -16.91 -5.69
CA PRO A 165 6.48 -15.62 -5.89
C PRO A 165 7.68 -15.73 -6.84
N THR A 166 7.90 -14.69 -7.61
CA THR A 166 8.94 -14.60 -8.65
C THR A 166 9.76 -13.31 -8.52
N THR A 167 10.77 -13.17 -9.39
CA THR A 167 11.50 -11.91 -9.58
C THR A 167 10.90 -11.03 -10.68
N GLY A 168 9.70 -11.33 -11.17
CA GLY A 168 9.04 -10.54 -12.20
C GLY A 168 8.84 -9.08 -11.78
N VAL A 169 9.02 -8.14 -12.70
CA VAL A 169 8.86 -6.71 -12.45
C VAL A 169 7.44 -6.33 -12.00
N ASN A 170 6.44 -7.12 -12.38
CA ASN A 170 5.04 -6.97 -11.98
C ASN A 170 4.66 -7.83 -10.76
N ASP A 171 5.58 -8.62 -10.21
CA ASP A 171 5.32 -9.41 -9.02
C ASP A 171 5.53 -8.57 -7.76
N LEU A 172 4.45 -8.29 -7.04
CA LEU A 172 4.47 -7.51 -5.79
C LEU A 172 4.61 -8.38 -4.54
N SER A 173 4.52 -9.72 -4.66
CA SER A 173 4.32 -10.64 -3.52
C SER A 173 5.38 -10.49 -2.44
N SER A 174 6.60 -10.17 -2.84
CA SER A 174 7.79 -10.23 -2.00
C SER A 174 8.57 -8.92 -2.03
N ARG A 175 7.86 -7.78 -2.08
CA ARG A 175 8.52 -6.48 -2.01
C ARG A 175 7.74 -5.43 -1.24
N VAL A 176 8.48 -4.54 -0.62
CA VAL A 176 8.02 -3.27 -0.04
C VAL A 176 8.62 -2.11 -0.84
N SER A 177 8.03 -0.93 -0.76
CA SER A 177 8.48 0.25 -1.52
C SER A 177 8.80 1.43 -0.59
N THR A 178 9.72 2.28 -1.01
CA THR A 178 10.10 3.52 -0.31
C THR A 178 8.87 4.31 0.19
N GLY A 179 8.98 4.78 1.42
CA GLY A 179 7.99 5.57 2.13
C GLY A 179 6.88 4.76 2.79
N GLN A 180 6.68 3.49 2.42
CA GLN A 180 5.73 2.61 3.11
C GLN A 180 6.21 2.31 4.53
N GLN A 181 5.27 2.26 5.48
CA GLN A 181 5.56 2.02 6.89
C GLN A 181 5.08 0.65 7.35
N TYR A 182 5.91 -0.05 8.11
CA TYR A 182 5.61 -1.39 8.60
C TYR A 182 5.91 -1.56 10.07
N ALA A 183 5.10 -2.35 10.77
CA ALA A 183 5.37 -2.76 12.12
C ALA A 183 6.49 -3.81 12.14
N VAL A 184 7.49 -3.58 12.97
CA VAL A 184 8.63 -4.48 13.15
C VAL A 184 8.19 -5.72 13.92
N ALA A 185 8.50 -6.88 13.39
CA ALA A 185 8.20 -8.18 13.97
C ALA A 185 9.41 -8.83 14.63
N ASP A 186 10.64 -8.48 14.21
CA ASP A 186 11.90 -9.06 14.69
C ASP A 186 13.13 -8.33 14.12
N ARG A 187 14.32 -8.60 14.66
CA ARG A 187 15.61 -8.14 14.14
C ARG A 187 16.69 -9.21 14.33
N LYS A 188 17.51 -9.47 13.31
CA LYS A 188 18.62 -10.45 13.38
C LYS A 188 19.80 -10.00 12.53
N GLY A 189 20.89 -9.55 13.16
CA GLY A 189 22.04 -8.99 12.44
C GLY A 189 21.63 -7.82 11.54
N ASP A 190 22.03 -7.86 10.27
CA ASP A 190 21.64 -6.89 9.24
C ASP A 190 20.23 -7.13 8.66
N TRP A 191 19.34 -7.85 9.35
CA TRP A 191 18.01 -8.17 8.87
C TRP A 191 16.93 -7.66 9.81
N THR A 192 15.89 -7.07 9.24
CA THR A 192 14.68 -6.64 9.95
C THR A 192 13.50 -7.44 9.44
N ALA A 193 12.69 -7.99 10.34
CA ALA A 193 11.42 -8.61 10.01
C ALA A 193 10.28 -7.61 10.21
N ILE A 194 9.30 -7.62 9.31
CA ILE A 194 8.06 -6.87 9.41
C ILE A 194 6.85 -7.81 9.33
N TRP A 195 5.72 -7.38 9.87
CA TRP A 195 4.44 -8.04 9.60
C TRP A 195 3.95 -7.69 8.20
N TYR A 196 3.74 -8.71 7.37
CA TYR A 196 3.42 -8.57 5.95
C TYR A 196 2.53 -9.73 5.52
N LEU A 197 1.32 -9.45 4.98
CA LEU A 197 0.38 -10.47 4.49
C LEU A 197 0.11 -11.64 5.48
N GLY A 198 -0.02 -11.35 6.77
CA GLY A 198 -0.31 -12.36 7.78
C GLY A 198 0.89 -13.20 8.23
N GLN A 199 2.12 -12.82 7.87
CA GLN A 199 3.35 -13.56 8.18
C GLN A 199 4.53 -12.60 8.47
N LYS A 200 5.66 -13.15 8.96
CA LYS A 200 6.93 -12.41 9.04
C LYS A 200 7.57 -12.36 7.66
N ALA A 201 8.03 -11.18 7.26
CA ALA A 201 8.80 -10.97 6.05
C ALA A 201 10.09 -10.22 6.39
N TRP A 202 11.22 -10.72 5.91
CA TRP A 202 12.55 -10.22 6.23
C TRP A 202 13.15 -9.46 5.05
N PHE A 203 13.73 -8.30 5.34
CA PHE A 203 14.56 -7.56 4.40
C PHE A 203 15.92 -7.23 5.01
N ARG A 204 16.93 -7.11 4.14
CA ARG A 204 18.28 -6.72 4.53
C ARG A 204 18.28 -5.22 4.83
N ASN A 205 18.70 -4.85 6.04
CA ASN A 205 18.75 -3.50 6.59
C ASN A 205 20.06 -3.29 7.38
N PRO A 206 21.21 -3.18 6.69
CA PRO A 206 22.51 -3.07 7.34
C PRO A 206 22.69 -1.68 7.97
N LYS A 207 23.36 -1.62 9.12
CA LYS A 207 23.52 -0.35 9.87
C LYS A 207 24.25 0.74 9.09
N GLN A 208 25.22 0.37 8.26
CA GLN A 208 26.03 1.32 7.48
C GLN A 208 25.29 1.89 6.26
N ASN A 209 24.33 1.15 5.69
CA ASN A 209 23.52 1.58 4.56
C ASN A 209 22.07 1.11 4.75
N PRO A 210 21.32 1.73 5.68
CA PRO A 210 20.00 1.25 6.07
C PRO A 210 19.02 1.33 4.90
N THR A 211 18.24 0.27 4.73
CA THR A 211 17.14 0.20 3.77
C THR A 211 15.80 0.64 4.38
N ALA A 212 15.78 0.89 5.68
CA ALA A 212 14.65 1.48 6.38
C ALA A 212 15.11 2.36 7.55
N VAL A 213 14.29 3.34 7.91
CA VAL A 213 14.49 4.20 9.09
C VAL A 213 13.40 4.01 10.11
N ASN A 214 13.74 4.19 11.38
CA ASN A 214 12.77 4.14 12.46
C ASN A 214 11.78 5.31 12.33
N ALA A 215 10.50 5.00 12.49
CA ALA A 215 9.42 5.96 12.36
C ALA A 215 8.44 5.85 13.53
N THR A 216 7.72 6.93 13.79
CA THR A 216 6.59 6.92 14.73
C THR A 216 5.32 6.47 14.01
N GLY A 217 4.44 5.78 14.72
CA GLY A 217 3.13 5.46 14.17
C GLY A 217 2.23 4.81 15.20
N ARG A 218 0.98 4.60 14.83
CA ARG A 218 0.08 3.70 15.57
C ARG A 218 -0.02 2.41 14.78
N THR A 219 -0.28 1.32 15.49
CA THR A 219 -0.57 0.04 14.86
C THR A 219 -1.90 -0.51 15.35
N VAL A 220 -2.49 -1.41 14.60
CA VAL A 220 -3.62 -2.23 15.06
C VAL A 220 -3.15 -3.66 15.30
N THR A 221 -3.75 -4.31 16.29
CA THR A 221 -3.64 -5.74 16.56
C THR A 221 -5.04 -6.31 16.77
N PRO A 222 -5.30 -7.59 16.44
CA PRO A 222 -6.53 -8.27 16.85
C PRO A 222 -6.84 -8.07 18.34
N ARG A 223 -8.14 -7.95 18.67
CA ARG A 223 -8.60 -7.97 20.06
C ARG A 223 -8.32 -9.32 20.72
N ASP A 224 -8.18 -9.29 22.04
CA ASP A 224 -7.93 -10.48 22.84
C ASP A 224 -9.06 -11.52 22.65
N GLY A 225 -8.68 -12.79 22.56
CA GLY A 225 -9.62 -13.90 22.27
C GLY A 225 -9.88 -14.16 20.78
N LEU A 226 -9.57 -13.23 19.88
CA LEU A 226 -9.66 -13.47 18.44
C LEU A 226 -8.41 -14.18 17.92
N LYS A 227 -8.59 -15.29 17.19
CA LYS A 227 -7.49 -16.01 16.52
C LYS A 227 -6.94 -15.22 15.33
N SER A 228 -7.83 -14.57 14.59
CA SER A 228 -7.48 -13.69 13.49
C SER A 228 -8.62 -12.72 13.15
N VAL A 229 -8.31 -11.65 12.42
CA VAL A 229 -9.28 -10.64 11.95
C VAL A 229 -9.28 -10.60 10.41
N PRO A 230 -10.45 -10.58 9.74
CA PRO A 230 -10.51 -10.48 8.28
C PRO A 230 -10.04 -9.12 7.76
N VAL A 231 -9.37 -9.12 6.60
CA VAL A 231 -9.01 -7.90 5.85
C VAL A 231 -9.98 -7.70 4.69
N PHE A 232 -10.34 -6.46 4.43
CA PHE A 232 -11.22 -6.06 3.35
C PHE A 232 -10.47 -5.19 2.35
N GLY A 233 -10.79 -5.32 1.06
CA GLY A 233 -10.28 -4.42 0.02
C GLY A 233 -11.08 -3.12 -0.13
N ARG A 234 -12.20 -3.01 0.61
CA ARG A 234 -13.09 -1.87 0.63
C ARG A 234 -13.81 -1.81 1.98
N ALA A 235 -13.93 -0.62 2.56
CA ALA A 235 -14.69 -0.40 3.79
C ALA A 235 -16.15 -0.02 3.44
N TYR A 236 -16.94 -1.00 3.02
CA TYR A 236 -18.36 -0.82 2.68
C TYR A 236 -19.26 -0.89 3.93
N PRO A 237 -20.43 -0.21 3.90
CA PRO A 237 -21.34 -0.17 5.04
C PRO A 237 -22.12 -1.47 5.18
N GLU A 238 -22.65 -1.71 6.38
CA GLU A 238 -23.57 -2.80 6.65
C GLU A 238 -24.86 -2.68 5.83
N ALA A 239 -25.51 -3.81 5.51
CA ALA A 239 -26.69 -3.86 4.64
C ALA A 239 -27.85 -2.95 5.12
N ALA A 240 -28.01 -2.79 6.44
CA ALA A 240 -29.03 -1.95 7.05
C ALA A 240 -28.83 -0.43 6.79
N ALA A 241 -27.65 0.00 6.33
CA ALA A 241 -27.39 1.40 6.01
C ALA A 241 -27.96 1.81 4.64
N TYR A 242 -28.28 0.85 3.77
CA TYR A 242 -28.73 1.11 2.42
C TYR A 242 -30.19 1.59 2.40
N PRO A 243 -30.49 2.77 1.82
CA PRO A 243 -31.85 3.25 1.69
C PRO A 243 -32.63 2.47 0.63
N ALA A 244 -33.96 2.57 0.66
CA ALA A 244 -34.82 2.01 -0.36
C ALA A 244 -34.39 2.49 -1.77
N GLY A 245 -34.34 1.55 -2.72
CA GLY A 245 -33.94 1.82 -4.11
C GLY A 245 -32.43 1.78 -4.37
N VAL A 246 -31.58 1.59 -3.35
CA VAL A 246 -30.13 1.37 -3.53
C VAL A 246 -29.78 -0.08 -3.17
N PRO A 247 -29.37 -0.92 -4.14
CA PRO A 247 -29.01 -2.31 -3.87
C PRO A 247 -27.82 -2.42 -2.89
N ALA A 248 -28.05 -3.12 -1.78
CA ALA A 248 -27.02 -3.38 -0.79
C ALA A 248 -25.84 -4.15 -1.41
N GLN A 249 -24.62 -3.66 -1.14
CA GLN A 249 -23.39 -4.32 -1.58
C GLN A 249 -22.89 -5.26 -0.49
N PRO A 250 -22.42 -6.47 -0.83
CA PRO A 250 -21.90 -7.38 0.17
C PRO A 250 -20.58 -6.87 0.76
N VAL A 251 -20.48 -6.98 2.08
CA VAL A 251 -19.22 -6.80 2.82
C VAL A 251 -18.44 -8.11 2.72
N SER A 252 -17.49 -8.15 1.79
CA SER A 252 -16.76 -9.37 1.42
C SER A 252 -15.30 -9.28 1.86
N PRO A 253 -14.82 -10.14 2.78
CA PRO A 253 -13.41 -10.17 3.13
C PRO A 253 -12.57 -10.69 1.95
N LEU A 254 -11.31 -10.26 1.93
CA LEU A 254 -10.25 -10.83 1.11
C LEU A 254 -9.78 -12.16 1.72
N PRO A 255 -9.03 -13.02 0.99
CA PRO A 255 -8.41 -14.24 1.53
C PRO A 255 -7.20 -13.92 2.43
N TYR A 256 -7.29 -12.84 3.20
CA TYR A 256 -6.26 -12.33 4.08
C TYR A 256 -6.81 -12.13 5.48
N THR A 257 -5.97 -12.39 6.48
CA THR A 257 -6.31 -12.13 7.87
C THR A 257 -5.13 -11.51 8.62
N LEU A 258 -5.42 -10.88 9.75
CA LEU A 258 -4.44 -10.49 10.76
C LEU A 258 -4.48 -11.54 11.88
N PRO A 259 -3.53 -12.50 11.93
CA PRO A 259 -3.41 -13.43 13.05
C PRO A 259 -3.15 -12.72 14.38
N ALA A 260 -3.58 -13.35 15.48
CA ALA A 260 -3.30 -12.91 16.83
C ALA A 260 -1.79 -12.69 17.05
N GLY A 261 -1.45 -11.61 17.77
CA GLY A 261 -0.07 -11.23 18.07
C GLY A 261 0.64 -10.42 16.98
N GLN A 262 0.03 -10.24 15.80
CA GLN A 262 0.58 -9.40 14.74
C GLN A 262 0.14 -7.94 14.88
N ARG A 263 0.95 -7.03 14.32
CA ARG A 263 0.69 -5.59 14.31
C ARG A 263 0.80 -5.03 12.90
N TYR A 264 -0.04 -4.08 12.54
CA TYR A 264 -0.02 -3.42 11.23
C TYR A 264 -0.16 -1.93 11.39
N VAL A 265 0.61 -1.14 10.63
CA VAL A 265 0.57 0.33 10.70
C VAL A 265 -0.81 0.81 10.28
N VAL A 266 -1.39 1.68 11.10
CA VAL A 266 -2.75 2.19 10.92
C VAL A 266 -2.72 3.58 10.27
N GLY A 267 -3.62 3.81 9.33
CA GLY A 267 -3.91 5.13 8.78
C GLY A 267 -5.18 5.69 9.41
N ASP A 268 -6.09 6.15 8.55
CA ASP A 268 -7.34 6.75 8.96
C ASP A 268 -8.34 5.76 9.57
N ARG A 269 -9.18 6.31 10.45
CA ARG A 269 -10.40 5.66 10.91
C ARG A 269 -11.59 6.27 10.18
N LEU A 270 -12.39 5.45 9.52
CA LEU A 270 -13.45 5.92 8.65
C LEU A 270 -14.71 5.05 8.71
N PRO A 271 -15.90 5.63 8.53
CA PRO A 271 -17.12 4.85 8.43
C PRO A 271 -17.16 4.00 7.16
N GLY A 272 -17.91 2.90 7.23
CA GLY A 272 -18.32 2.16 6.05
C GLY A 272 -19.06 3.08 5.09
N GLN A 273 -18.65 3.12 3.82
CA GLN A 273 -19.26 4.01 2.83
C GLN A 273 -19.31 3.38 1.44
N TYR A 274 -20.38 3.72 0.71
CA TYR A 274 -20.56 3.32 -0.68
C TYR A 274 -21.19 4.46 -1.47
N TYR A 275 -20.60 4.80 -2.61
CA TYR A 275 -21.16 5.76 -3.54
C TYR A 275 -21.94 5.03 -4.64
N TYR A 276 -23.26 5.13 -4.61
CA TYR A 276 -24.13 4.58 -5.65
C TYR A 276 -24.23 5.58 -6.81
N ALA A 277 -23.63 5.25 -7.95
CA ALA A 277 -23.63 6.07 -9.17
C ALA A 277 -23.64 5.17 -10.42
N VAL A 278 -24.80 4.59 -10.73
CA VAL A 278 -24.97 3.61 -11.85
C VAL A 278 -25.40 4.25 -13.17
N GLY A 279 -25.47 5.58 -13.25
CA GLY A 279 -25.83 6.34 -14.45
C GLY A 279 -25.23 7.75 -14.44
N PHE A 280 -25.43 8.51 -15.52
CA PHE A 280 -24.85 9.85 -15.68
C PHE A 280 -25.61 10.96 -14.95
N ASP A 281 -26.87 10.72 -14.58
CA ASP A 281 -27.65 11.71 -13.82
C ASP A 281 -27.21 11.75 -12.36
N ALA A 282 -26.48 12.80 -12.00
CA ALA A 282 -25.99 13.03 -10.64
C ALA A 282 -27.12 13.14 -9.59
N ALA A 283 -28.33 13.53 -9.99
CA ALA A 283 -29.47 13.59 -9.07
C ALA A 283 -29.93 12.20 -8.59
N SER A 284 -29.56 11.14 -9.31
CA SER A 284 -29.80 9.75 -8.91
C SER A 284 -28.74 9.19 -7.96
N HIS A 285 -27.59 9.86 -7.84
CA HIS A 285 -26.46 9.34 -7.07
C HIS A 285 -26.72 9.44 -5.56
N ARG A 286 -26.24 8.46 -4.79
CA ARG A 286 -26.43 8.42 -3.33
C ARG A 286 -25.12 8.05 -2.65
N VAL A 287 -24.78 8.76 -1.58
CA VAL A 287 -23.73 8.33 -0.66
C VAL A 287 -24.39 7.58 0.49
N VAL A 288 -24.09 6.29 0.61
CA VAL A 288 -24.53 5.44 1.72
C VAL A 288 -23.42 5.47 2.77
N VAL A 289 -23.78 5.84 4.01
CA VAL A 289 -22.86 5.86 5.16
C VAL A 289 -23.40 4.92 6.23
N GLY A 290 -22.58 3.94 6.61
CA GLY A 290 -22.90 2.97 7.66
C GLY A 290 -22.36 3.40 9.01
N LYS A 291 -22.75 2.66 10.05
CA LYS A 291 -22.27 2.82 11.42
C LYS A 291 -20.97 2.06 11.66
N GLU A 292 -20.74 0.95 10.93
CA GLU A 292 -19.51 0.17 11.03
C GLU A 292 -18.29 1.07 10.75
N GLN A 293 -17.27 0.98 11.60
CA GLN A 293 -16.04 1.77 11.47
C GLN A 293 -14.91 0.86 11.02
N TYR A 294 -14.06 1.37 10.16
CA TYR A 294 -12.89 0.68 9.67
C TYR A 294 -11.63 1.47 10.00
N TYR A 295 -10.51 0.77 10.10
CA TYR A 295 -9.19 1.35 10.00
C TYR A 295 -8.60 0.98 8.64
N GLU A 296 -8.01 1.95 7.96
CA GLU A 296 -7.05 1.66 6.89
C GLU A 296 -5.73 1.18 7.50
N ILE A 297 -5.10 0.19 6.88
CA ILE A 297 -3.83 -0.39 7.31
C ILE A 297 -2.87 -0.58 6.14
N GLN A 298 -1.57 -0.44 6.38
CA GLN A 298 -0.56 -0.98 5.44
C GLN A 298 -0.58 -2.51 5.56
N PHE A 299 -0.99 -3.21 4.50
CA PHE A 299 -1.11 -4.67 4.49
C PHE A 299 -0.47 -5.28 3.23
N GLY A 300 0.72 -5.85 3.38
CA GLY A 300 1.53 -6.27 2.24
C GLY A 300 2.08 -5.05 1.48
N HIS A 301 2.11 -5.12 0.16
CA HIS A 301 2.46 -3.97 -0.69
C HIS A 301 1.35 -2.91 -0.75
N ARG A 302 0.14 -3.23 -0.30
CA ARG A 302 -1.08 -2.45 -0.52
C ARG A 302 -1.63 -1.88 0.77
N VAL A 303 -2.57 -0.96 0.69
CA VAL A 303 -3.48 -0.67 1.79
C VAL A 303 -4.57 -1.75 1.89
N GLY A 304 -5.19 -1.85 3.05
CA GLY A 304 -6.35 -2.70 3.30
C GLY A 304 -7.19 -2.14 4.45
N PHE A 305 -8.34 -2.75 4.71
CA PHE A 305 -9.26 -2.28 5.74
C PHE A 305 -9.56 -3.39 6.74
N VAL A 306 -9.66 -3.04 8.03
CA VAL A 306 -10.12 -3.94 9.09
C VAL A 306 -11.22 -3.25 9.89
N ARG A 307 -12.20 -3.99 10.39
CA ARG A 307 -13.24 -3.41 11.24
C ARG A 307 -12.63 -2.96 12.56
N ALA A 308 -12.96 -1.75 13.00
CA ALA A 308 -12.50 -1.19 14.26
C ALA A 308 -13.05 -1.97 15.47
N ALA A 309 -14.18 -2.66 15.30
CA ALA A 309 -14.74 -3.55 16.32
C ALA A 309 -13.84 -4.76 16.60
N ASP A 310 -13.03 -5.22 15.64
CA ASP A 310 -12.26 -6.46 15.74
C ASP A 310 -10.80 -6.23 16.19
N VAL A 311 -10.35 -4.98 16.21
CA VAL A 311 -8.96 -4.61 16.54
C VAL A 311 -8.88 -3.61 17.68
N ARG A 312 -7.69 -3.52 18.29
CA ARG A 312 -7.30 -2.45 19.20
C ARG A 312 -6.13 -1.67 18.60
N VAL A 313 -6.16 -0.35 18.72
CA VAL A 313 -5.05 0.52 18.35
C VAL A 313 -4.03 0.52 19.49
N VAL A 314 -2.76 0.33 19.15
CA VAL A 314 -1.65 0.34 20.10
C VAL A 314 -0.51 1.23 19.57
N PRO A 315 0.30 1.83 20.45
CA PRO A 315 1.51 2.54 20.03
C PRO A 315 2.44 1.64 19.19
N SER A 316 3.21 2.22 18.27
CA SER A 316 4.16 1.47 17.40
C SER A 316 5.19 0.67 18.20
N GLY A 317 5.59 1.14 19.38
CA GLY A 317 6.44 0.41 20.32
C GLY A 317 6.95 1.31 21.44
N SER A 318 7.05 0.72 22.63
CA SER A 318 8.30 0.66 23.39
C SER A 318 8.78 -0.78 23.31
#